data_AF-A0A1S1Y4U4-F1
#
_entry.id   AF-A0A1S1Y4U4-F1
#
_cell.length_a   1.000
_cell.length_b   1.000
_cell.length_c   1.000
_cell.angle_alpha   90.00
_cell.angle_beta   90.00
_cell.angle_gamma   90.00
#
_symmetry.space_group_name_H-M   'P 1'
#
loop_
_entity.id
_entity.type
_entity.pdbx_description
1 polymer ?
#
loop_
_entity_poly.entity_id
_entity_poly.type
_entity_poly.pdbx_seq_one_letter_code
_entity_poly.pdbx_strand_id
1 'polypeptide(L)'
;MKTWAKVACVGALLWWHAPNAATLDQQTVDDARIFMAGYLELNNTKNISLLPLYADDAVINITVVTLDREVRTLELSGRKWKQLLRETWYNGQPSAEPMQLHDIRIKPISGETLEITAHRYALTRCYWDNRYRLVIAKAAKRYHIIGETLLIDHHNQCEQPETTIINQEITIIPTMEPR
;
A
#
# COMPACT_ATOMS: atom_id res chain seq x y z
N MET A 1 36.86 -57.02 -36.39
CA MET A 1 36.87 -55.95 -35.37
C MET A 1 36.12 -54.74 -35.90
N LYS A 2 34.97 -54.37 -35.28
CA LYS A 2 34.47 -53.00 -35.12
C LYS A 2 33.10 -53.07 -34.43
N THR A 3 33.14 -52.87 -33.12
CA THR A 3 32.02 -52.77 -32.18
C THR A 3 31.25 -51.47 -32.41
N TRP A 4 29.92 -51.55 -32.42
CA TRP A 4 29.02 -50.39 -32.40
C TRP A 4 28.50 -50.22 -30.97
N ALA A 5 28.90 -49.13 -30.31
CA ALA A 5 28.43 -48.77 -28.99
C ALA A 5 27.08 -48.05 -29.09
N LYS A 6 26.07 -48.58 -28.38
CA LYS A 6 24.78 -47.94 -28.17
C LYS A 6 24.96 -46.81 -27.14
N VAL A 7 24.74 -45.57 -27.56
CA VAL A 7 24.61 -44.43 -26.63
C VAL A 7 23.15 -44.36 -26.20
N ALA A 8 22.89 -44.70 -24.94
CA ALA A 8 21.60 -44.48 -24.30
C ALA A 8 21.56 -43.04 -23.76
N CYS A 9 20.81 -42.15 -24.43
CA CYS A 9 20.46 -40.85 -23.86
C CYS A 9 19.40 -41.06 -22.78
N VAL A 10 19.83 -41.00 -21.52
CA VAL A 10 18.94 -40.83 -20.35
C VAL A 10 18.45 -39.38 -20.39
N GLY A 11 17.26 -39.17 -20.94
CA GLY A 11 16.55 -37.90 -20.87
C GLY A 11 16.07 -37.65 -19.44
N ALA A 12 16.85 -36.88 -18.68
CA ALA A 12 16.41 -36.33 -17.40
C ALA A 12 15.29 -35.32 -17.67
N LEU A 13 14.04 -35.76 -17.50
CA LEU A 13 12.87 -34.88 -17.41
C LEU A 13 13.03 -34.02 -16.15
N LEU A 14 13.58 -32.82 -16.30
CA LEU A 14 13.51 -31.76 -15.31
C LEU A 14 12.05 -31.28 -15.26
N TRP A 15 11.32 -31.73 -14.26
CA TRP A 15 10.00 -31.21 -13.94
C TRP A 15 10.19 -29.80 -13.36
N TRP A 16 10.17 -28.80 -14.24
CA TRP A 16 9.98 -27.41 -13.85
C TRP A 16 8.61 -27.30 -13.18
N HIS A 17 8.58 -27.37 -11.84
CA HIS A 17 7.44 -26.91 -11.09
C HIS A 17 7.43 -25.39 -11.24
N ALA A 18 6.54 -24.88 -12.08
CA ALA A 18 6.19 -23.47 -12.04
C ALA A 18 5.78 -23.15 -10.58
N PRO A 19 6.33 -22.09 -9.97
CA PRO A 19 5.86 -21.68 -8.66
C PRO A 19 4.37 -21.34 -8.80
N ASN A 20 3.50 -22.17 -8.22
CA ASN A 20 2.08 -21.84 -8.11
C ASN A 20 1.98 -20.51 -7.38
N ALA A 21 1.54 -19.47 -8.09
CA ALA A 21 1.21 -18.20 -7.47
C ALA A 21 0.13 -18.47 -6.42
N ALA A 22 0.45 -18.19 -5.15
CA ALA A 22 -0.45 -18.47 -4.04
C ALA A 22 -1.67 -17.55 -4.11
N THR A 23 -2.86 -18.13 -4.31
CA THR A 23 -4.13 -17.42 -4.08
C THR A 23 -4.24 -17.06 -2.60
N LEU A 24 -4.59 -15.82 -2.29
CA LEU A 24 -4.81 -15.40 -0.90
C LEU A 24 -5.96 -16.19 -0.28
N ASP A 25 -5.76 -16.71 0.92
CA ASP A 25 -6.84 -17.31 1.68
C ASP A 25 -7.81 -16.24 2.21
N GLN A 26 -9.04 -16.65 2.51
CA GLN A 26 -10.10 -15.74 2.93
C GLN A 26 -9.75 -14.99 4.23
N GLN A 27 -9.08 -15.64 5.18
CA GLN A 27 -8.70 -15.01 6.44
C GLN A 27 -7.70 -13.87 6.21
N THR A 28 -6.72 -14.06 5.33
CA THR A 28 -5.77 -13.01 4.94
C THR A 28 -6.46 -11.80 4.31
N VAL A 29 -7.46 -12.04 3.44
CA VAL A 29 -8.28 -10.95 2.86
C VAL A 29 -9.08 -10.21 3.93
N ASP A 30 -9.69 -10.93 4.87
CA ASP A 30 -10.50 -10.34 5.94
C ASP A 30 -9.63 -9.55 6.94
N ASP A 31 -8.47 -10.07 7.31
CA ASP A 31 -7.50 -9.36 8.17
C ASP A 31 -6.99 -8.08 7.50
N ALA A 32 -6.70 -8.12 6.20
CA ALA A 32 -6.31 -6.94 5.45
C ALA A 32 -7.46 -5.91 5.35
N ARG A 33 -8.71 -6.37 5.22
CA ARG A 33 -9.89 -5.48 5.26
C ARG A 33 -10.01 -4.75 6.60
N ILE A 34 -9.86 -5.49 7.71
CA ILE A 34 -9.90 -4.94 9.07
C ILE A 34 -8.78 -3.91 9.26
N PHE A 35 -7.56 -4.25 8.81
CA PHE A 35 -6.44 -3.31 8.86
C PHE A 35 -6.74 -2.02 8.08
N MET A 36 -7.23 -2.13 6.83
CA MET A 36 -7.53 -0.96 5.99
C MET A 36 -8.63 -0.08 6.57
N ALA A 37 -9.68 -0.68 7.13
CA ALA A 37 -10.72 0.06 7.83
C ALA A 37 -10.15 0.86 9.01
N GLY A 38 -9.31 0.23 9.83
CA GLY A 38 -8.64 0.91 10.95
C GLY A 38 -7.67 2.01 10.51
N TYR A 39 -6.88 1.77 9.46
CA TYR A 39 -5.97 2.76 8.88
C TYR A 39 -6.73 4.00 8.41
N LEU A 40 -7.81 3.80 7.64
CA LEU A 40 -8.59 4.91 7.11
C LEU A 40 -9.34 5.68 8.19
N GLU A 41 -9.89 4.99 9.19
CA GLU A 41 -10.50 5.64 10.35
C GLU A 41 -9.50 6.56 11.06
N LEU A 42 -8.31 6.05 11.37
CA LEU A 42 -7.26 6.82 12.04
C LEU A 42 -6.73 7.97 11.17
N ASN A 43 -6.60 7.76 9.86
CA ASN A 43 -6.19 8.80 8.93
C ASN A 43 -7.25 9.92 8.85
N ASN A 44 -8.52 9.56 8.64
CA ASN A 44 -9.59 10.49 8.34
C ASN A 44 -10.07 11.27 9.56
N THR A 45 -10.00 10.66 10.75
CA THR A 45 -10.27 11.36 12.01
C THR A 45 -9.09 12.21 12.47
N LYS A 46 -7.96 12.16 11.74
CA LYS A 46 -6.65 12.64 12.20
C LYS A 46 -6.47 12.11 13.62
N ASN A 47 -6.08 10.84 13.78
CA ASN A 47 -5.79 10.21 15.06
C ASN A 47 -4.29 9.87 15.19
N ILE A 48 -3.61 10.33 16.25
CA ILE A 48 -2.15 10.12 16.44
C ILE A 48 -1.80 8.63 16.62
N SER A 49 -2.79 7.81 16.94
CA SER A 49 -2.68 6.34 16.98
C SER A 49 -2.46 5.72 15.59
N LEU A 50 -2.42 6.53 14.52
CA LEU A 50 -1.92 6.15 13.20
C LEU A 50 -0.40 5.86 13.22
N LEU A 51 0.39 6.60 14.01
CA LEU A 51 1.86 6.52 13.98
C LEU A 51 2.41 5.10 14.26
N PRO A 52 1.87 4.33 15.22
CA PRO A 52 2.30 2.96 15.48
C PRO A 52 1.99 1.96 14.36
N LEU A 53 1.13 2.29 13.38
CA LEU A 53 0.89 1.42 12.23
C LEU A 53 2.11 1.31 11.33
N TYR A 54 2.92 2.37 11.24
CA TYR A 54 4.14 2.35 10.45
C TYR A 54 5.26 1.61 11.18
N ALA A 55 5.99 0.76 10.47
CA ALA A 55 7.28 0.25 10.94
C ALA A 55 8.31 1.40 10.97
N ASP A 56 9.33 1.30 11.82
CA ASP A 56 10.37 2.33 11.93
C ASP A 56 11.27 2.40 10.68
N ASP A 57 11.45 1.26 10.03
CA ASP A 57 12.21 1.04 8.81
C ASP A 57 11.33 1.02 7.55
N ALA A 58 10.05 1.41 7.66
CA ALA A 58 9.17 1.51 6.50
C ALA A 58 9.75 2.45 5.43
N VAL A 59 9.52 2.13 4.15
CA VAL A 59 9.97 2.96 3.02
C VAL A 59 8.82 3.79 2.46
N ILE A 60 8.87 5.10 2.63
CA ILE A 60 7.80 6.02 2.24
C ILE A 60 8.27 6.84 1.04
N ASN A 61 7.67 6.59 -0.12
CA ASN A 61 7.93 7.29 -1.37
C ASN A 61 6.87 8.37 -1.60
N ILE A 62 7.29 9.62 -1.62
CA ILE A 62 6.37 10.76 -1.74
C ILE A 62 6.72 11.51 -3.01
N THR A 63 5.74 11.65 -3.91
CA THR A 63 5.81 12.65 -4.98
C THR A 63 5.08 13.90 -4.49
N VAL A 64 5.74 15.05 -4.46
CA VAL A 64 5.13 16.33 -4.09
C VAL A 64 5.04 17.20 -5.34
N VAL A 65 3.83 17.71 -5.62
CA VAL A 65 3.59 18.78 -6.59
C VAL A 65 3.39 20.06 -5.78
N THR A 66 4.31 20.99 -5.89
CA THR A 66 4.27 22.27 -5.18
C THR A 66 3.34 23.27 -5.88
N LEU A 67 3.07 24.41 -5.22
CA LEU A 67 2.17 25.44 -5.75
C LEU A 67 2.64 26.03 -7.09
N ASP A 68 3.95 26.13 -7.29
CA ASP A 68 4.63 26.55 -8.52
C ASP A 68 4.78 25.42 -9.56
N ARG A 69 4.14 24.27 -9.32
CA ARG A 69 4.14 23.08 -10.18
C ARG A 69 5.49 22.39 -10.32
N GLU A 70 6.44 22.64 -9.41
CA GLU A 70 7.61 21.78 -9.31
C GLU A 70 7.21 20.40 -8.80
N VAL A 71 7.84 19.37 -9.38
CA VAL A 71 7.65 17.99 -8.95
C VAL A 71 8.90 17.52 -8.24
N ARG A 72 8.75 17.08 -6.99
CA ARG A 72 9.85 16.53 -6.18
C ARG A 72 9.49 15.13 -5.71
N THR A 73 10.46 14.22 -5.78
CA THR A 73 10.29 12.87 -5.20
C THR A 73 11.21 12.74 -4.00
N LEU A 74 10.67 12.21 -2.90
CA LEU A 74 11.36 12.02 -1.64
C LEU A 74 11.16 10.57 -1.19
N GLU A 75 12.22 9.96 -0.68
CA GLU A 75 12.14 8.71 0.05
C GLU A 75 12.44 9.00 1.53
N LEU A 76 11.55 8.54 2.41
CA LEU A 76 11.68 8.72 3.85
C LEU A 76 11.63 7.35 4.55
N SER A 77 12.42 7.22 5.61
CA SER A 77 12.22 6.12 6.57
C SER A 77 10.93 6.32 7.37
N GLY A 78 10.36 5.23 7.87
CA GLY A 78 9.19 5.24 8.73
C GLY A 78 9.38 6.10 9.97
N ARG A 79 10.57 6.11 10.59
CA ARG A 79 10.90 7.05 11.68
C ARG A 79 10.74 8.51 11.26
N LYS A 80 11.31 8.90 10.11
CA LYS A 80 11.22 10.29 9.63
C LYS A 80 9.78 10.65 9.24
N TRP A 81 9.06 9.72 8.64
CA TRP A 81 7.64 9.89 8.33
C TRP A 81 6.79 10.10 9.58
N LYS A 82 6.93 9.24 10.60
CA LYS A 82 6.25 9.40 11.89
C LYS A 82 6.55 10.74 12.55
N GLN A 83 7.80 11.19 12.46
CA GLN A 83 8.20 12.50 12.96
C GLN A 83 7.44 13.62 12.24
N LEU A 84 7.40 13.61 10.90
CA LEU A 84 6.67 14.62 10.11
C LEU A 84 5.17 14.62 10.42
N LEU A 85 4.54 13.43 10.48
CA LEU A 85 3.13 13.29 10.85
C LEU A 85 2.85 13.84 12.26
N ARG A 86 3.78 13.64 13.20
CA ARG A 86 3.66 14.17 14.57
C ARG A 86 3.86 15.69 14.61
N GLU A 87 4.83 16.22 13.88
CA GLU A 87 5.12 17.66 13.84
C GLU A 87 3.96 18.43 13.23
N THR A 88 3.45 17.96 12.09
CA THR A 88 2.28 18.55 11.42
C THR A 88 1.07 18.57 12.33
N TRP A 89 0.84 17.50 13.09
CA TRP A 89 -0.22 17.41 14.08
C TRP A 89 -0.16 18.52 15.13
N TYR A 90 0.99 18.65 15.81
CA TYR A 90 1.15 19.64 16.89
C TYR A 90 1.16 21.08 16.38
N ASN A 91 1.51 21.29 15.12
CA ASN A 91 1.52 22.60 14.49
C ASN A 91 0.16 23.01 13.90
N GLY A 92 -0.90 22.23 14.12
CA GLY A 92 -2.24 22.50 13.59
C GLY A 92 -2.33 22.38 12.06
N GLN A 93 -1.29 21.87 11.40
CA GLN A 93 -1.31 21.54 9.98
C GLN A 93 -2.01 20.19 9.83
N PRO A 94 -2.76 19.95 8.74
CA PRO A 94 -3.35 18.65 8.49
C PRO A 94 -2.23 17.61 8.33
N SER A 95 -2.01 16.82 9.40
CA SER A 95 -0.93 15.83 9.47
C SER A 95 -1.12 14.68 8.52
N ALA A 96 -2.37 14.24 8.42
CA ALA A 96 -2.85 13.28 7.48
C ALA A 96 -4.11 13.89 6.86
N GLU A 97 -4.14 13.92 5.54
CA GLU A 97 -5.29 14.44 4.82
C GLU A 97 -6.38 13.37 4.79
N PRO A 98 -7.63 13.68 5.16
CA PRO A 98 -8.74 12.76 4.97
C PRO A 98 -8.80 12.29 3.52
N MET A 99 -9.01 10.99 3.32
CA MET A 99 -8.96 10.37 2.01
C MET A 99 -10.09 9.36 1.82
N GLN A 100 -10.37 9.08 0.55
CA GLN A 100 -11.14 7.93 0.11
C GLN A 100 -10.26 7.05 -0.77
N LEU A 101 -10.43 5.74 -0.66
CA LEU A 101 -9.76 4.76 -1.52
C LEU A 101 -10.78 4.05 -2.39
N HIS A 102 -10.48 3.97 -3.68
CA HIS A 102 -11.30 3.32 -4.70
C HIS A 102 -10.51 2.21 -5.40
N ASP A 103 -11.23 1.21 -5.91
CA ASP A 103 -10.67 0.07 -6.65
C ASP A 103 -9.50 -0.61 -5.93
N ILE A 104 -9.70 -0.89 -4.64
CA ILE A 104 -8.68 -1.50 -3.80
C ILE A 104 -8.40 -2.93 -4.28
N ARG A 105 -7.15 -3.18 -4.66
CA ARG A 105 -6.64 -4.49 -5.04
C ARG A 105 -5.58 -4.94 -4.07
N ILE A 106 -5.67 -6.19 -3.64
CA ILE A 106 -4.71 -6.81 -2.71
C ILE A 106 -4.00 -7.97 -3.41
N LYS A 107 -2.68 -8.03 -3.25
CA LYS A 107 -1.83 -9.08 -3.81
C LYS A 107 -0.77 -9.52 -2.79
N PRO A 108 -0.44 -10.82 -2.69
CA PRO A 108 0.71 -11.26 -1.93
C PRO A 108 2.01 -10.85 -2.64
N ILE A 109 3.00 -10.37 -1.89
CA ILE A 109 4.36 -10.17 -2.41
C ILE A 109 5.25 -11.36 -1.98
N SER A 110 5.29 -11.66 -0.68
CA SER A 110 6.07 -12.75 -0.11
C SER A 110 5.72 -12.99 1.35
N GLY A 111 5.61 -14.26 1.77
CA GLY A 111 5.28 -14.59 3.16
C GLY A 111 3.98 -13.92 3.62
N GLU A 112 4.00 -13.29 4.79
CA GLU A 112 2.86 -12.54 5.32
C GLU A 112 2.83 -11.05 4.88
N THR A 113 3.43 -10.75 3.72
CA THR A 113 3.48 -9.39 3.14
C THR A 113 2.48 -9.23 2.01
N LEU A 114 1.67 -8.19 2.09
CA LEU A 114 0.67 -7.83 1.10
C LEU A 114 0.98 -6.47 0.47
N GLU A 115 0.74 -6.38 -0.83
CA GLU A 115 0.60 -5.13 -1.56
C GLU A 115 -0.87 -4.75 -1.65
N ILE A 116 -1.15 -3.48 -1.43
CA ILE A 116 -2.46 -2.86 -1.62
C ILE A 116 -2.28 -1.71 -2.61
N THR A 117 -3.05 -1.71 -3.68
CA THR A 117 -3.10 -0.61 -4.66
C THR A 117 -4.51 -0.06 -4.73
N ALA A 118 -4.64 1.25 -4.91
CA ALA A 118 -5.94 1.92 -5.00
C ALA A 118 -5.83 3.25 -5.75
N HIS A 119 -6.97 3.81 -6.14
CA HIS A 119 -7.09 5.22 -6.48
C HIS A 119 -7.43 5.99 -5.20
N ARG A 120 -6.55 6.89 -4.76
CA ARG A 120 -6.74 7.69 -3.55
C ARG A 120 -7.25 9.06 -3.91
N TYR A 121 -8.44 9.42 -3.43
CA TYR A 121 -8.94 10.79 -3.50
C TYR A 121 -8.64 11.51 -2.19
N ALA A 122 -7.91 12.62 -2.28
CA ALA A 122 -7.55 13.45 -1.14
C ALA A 122 -8.61 14.54 -0.94
N LEU A 123 -9.30 14.55 0.19
CA LEU A 123 -10.55 15.32 0.35
C LEU A 123 -10.34 16.81 0.61
N THR A 124 -9.28 17.17 1.34
CA THR A 124 -8.99 18.57 1.69
C THR A 124 -8.52 19.37 0.49
N ARG A 125 -7.83 18.73 -0.45
CA ARG A 125 -7.20 19.32 -1.63
C ARG A 125 -7.84 18.87 -2.94
N CYS A 126 -8.84 17.98 -2.89
CA CYS A 126 -9.62 17.54 -4.04
C CYS A 126 -8.79 17.07 -5.25
N TYR A 127 -7.86 16.15 -5.05
CA TYR A 127 -7.10 15.55 -6.14
C TYR A 127 -7.09 14.02 -6.07
N TRP A 128 -6.89 13.42 -7.23
CA TRP A 128 -6.72 11.97 -7.39
C TRP A 128 -5.25 11.60 -7.44
N ASP A 129 -4.88 10.62 -6.63
CA ASP A 129 -3.63 9.87 -6.71
C ASP A 129 -3.95 8.46 -7.22
N ASN A 130 -3.78 8.27 -8.53
CA ASN A 130 -4.03 6.99 -9.20
C ASN A 130 -2.89 5.98 -9.06
N ARG A 131 -1.84 6.32 -8.31
CA ARG A 131 -0.66 5.47 -8.12
C ARG A 131 -0.45 5.11 -6.65
N TYR A 132 -1.48 5.29 -5.82
CA TYR A 132 -1.40 5.00 -4.40
C TYR A 132 -1.10 3.51 -4.18
N ARG A 133 -0.09 3.26 -3.36
CA ARG A 133 0.37 1.91 -3.01
C ARG A 133 0.73 1.85 -1.54
N LEU A 134 0.25 0.83 -0.86
CA LEU A 134 0.59 0.51 0.52
C LEU A 134 1.13 -0.92 0.58
N VAL A 135 2.20 -1.12 1.34
CA VAL A 135 2.78 -2.45 1.58
C VAL A 135 2.71 -2.72 3.06
N ILE A 136 2.06 -3.82 3.43
CA ILE A 136 1.84 -4.21 4.81
C ILE A 136 2.43 -5.59 5.07
N ALA A 137 3.02 -5.77 6.25
CA ALA A 137 3.53 -7.06 6.71
C ALA A 137 2.89 -7.41 8.06
N LYS A 138 2.56 -8.69 8.24
CA LYS A 138 2.01 -9.19 9.50
C LYS A 138 3.17 -9.50 10.45
N ALA A 139 3.10 -8.94 11.66
CA ALA A 139 4.00 -9.26 12.77
C ALA A 139 3.18 -9.41 14.04
N ALA A 140 3.43 -10.47 14.81
CA ALA A 140 2.66 -10.77 16.04
C ALA A 140 1.13 -10.70 15.83
N LYS A 141 0.65 -11.26 14.70
CA LYS A 141 -0.76 -11.29 14.26
C LYS A 141 -1.39 -9.95 13.87
N ARG A 142 -0.63 -8.85 13.79
CA ARG A 142 -1.13 -7.54 13.37
C ARG A 142 -0.36 -7.04 12.15
N TYR A 143 -1.07 -6.40 11.23
CA TYR A 143 -0.43 -5.75 10.10
C TYR A 143 0.22 -4.42 10.51
N HIS A 144 1.38 -4.16 9.94
CA HIS A 144 2.10 -2.89 10.01
C HIS A 144 2.45 -2.44 8.60
N ILE A 145 2.48 -1.13 8.36
CA ILE A 145 2.92 -0.52 7.12
C ILE A 145 4.44 -0.58 7.06
N ILE A 146 4.96 -1.31 6.07
CA ILE A 146 6.40 -1.39 5.78
C ILE A 146 6.76 -0.61 4.51
N GLY A 147 5.78 -0.13 3.76
CA GLY A 147 6.00 0.80 2.66
C GLY A 147 4.75 1.54 2.25
N GLU A 148 4.91 2.75 1.74
CA GLU A 148 3.82 3.55 1.19
C GLU A 148 4.34 4.39 0.02
N THR A 149 3.54 4.53 -1.03
CA THR A 149 3.80 5.44 -2.14
C THR A 149 2.59 6.32 -2.33
N LEU A 150 2.80 7.63 -2.27
CA LEU A 150 1.72 8.61 -2.39
C LEU A 150 2.15 9.89 -3.12
N LEU A 151 1.18 10.51 -3.78
CA LEU A 151 1.26 11.86 -4.33
C LEU A 151 0.72 12.88 -3.30
N ILE A 152 1.39 14.02 -3.13
CA ILE A 152 0.87 15.18 -2.40
C ILE A 152 0.83 16.34 -3.38
N ASP A 153 -0.37 16.72 -3.82
CA ASP A 153 -0.57 17.86 -4.72
C ASP A 153 -1.07 19.08 -3.94
N HIS A 154 -0.24 20.13 -3.88
CA HIS A 154 -0.57 21.38 -3.20
C HIS A 154 -1.36 22.37 -4.07
N HIS A 155 -1.46 22.15 -5.39
CA HIS A 155 -2.08 23.08 -6.33
C HIS A 155 -3.60 23.10 -6.21
N ASN A 156 -4.21 21.94 -5.96
CA ASN A 156 -5.66 21.81 -5.85
C ASN A 156 -6.09 22.18 -4.42
N GLN A 157 -6.89 23.23 -4.27
CA GLN A 157 -7.42 23.70 -2.98
C GLN A 157 -8.86 24.17 -3.17
N CYS A 158 -9.73 23.19 -3.37
CA CYS A 158 -11.18 23.38 -3.33
C CYS A 158 -11.63 24.10 -2.06
N GLU A 159 -12.76 24.80 -2.13
CA GLU A 159 -13.42 25.35 -0.93
C GLU A 159 -13.81 24.18 -0.01
N GLN A 160 -13.29 24.18 1.21
CA GLN A 160 -13.53 23.10 2.17
C GLN A 160 -14.97 23.17 2.68
N PRO A 161 -15.76 22.09 2.61
CA PRO A 161 -17.02 22.03 3.32
C PRO A 161 -16.78 21.97 4.84
N GLU A 162 -17.55 22.74 5.63
CA GLU A 162 -17.37 22.92 7.08
C GLU A 162 -17.43 21.61 7.88
N THR A 163 -18.06 20.56 7.35
CA THR A 163 -18.05 19.21 7.93
C THR A 163 -18.11 18.16 6.82
N THR A 164 -17.21 17.17 6.87
CA THR A 164 -17.27 15.98 6.00
C THR A 164 -17.38 14.74 6.89
N ILE A 165 -18.58 14.16 6.98
CA ILE A 165 -18.78 12.81 7.53
C ILE A 165 -18.52 11.84 6.38
N ILE A 166 -17.46 11.04 6.48
CA ILE A 166 -17.04 10.11 5.42
C ILE A 166 -17.57 8.71 5.76
N ASN A 167 -18.65 8.30 5.12
CA ASN A 167 -19.11 6.91 5.13
C ASN A 167 -18.54 6.21 3.90
N GLN A 168 -17.54 5.36 4.07
CA GLN A 168 -16.90 4.63 2.96
C GLN A 168 -17.17 3.13 3.04
N GLU A 169 -17.48 2.52 1.89
CA GLU A 169 -17.61 1.08 1.74
C GLU A 169 -16.35 0.53 1.05
N ILE A 170 -15.60 -0.31 1.78
CA ILE A 170 -14.35 -0.90 1.28
C ILE A 170 -14.69 -2.14 0.45
N THR A 171 -14.68 -2.02 -0.87
CA THR A 171 -14.74 -3.17 -1.78
C THR A 171 -13.33 -3.64 -2.10
N ILE A 172 -13.00 -4.88 -1.72
CA ILE A 172 -11.71 -5.51 -2.01
C ILE A 172 -11.91 -6.51 -3.12
N ILE A 173 -11.16 -6.36 -4.20
CA ILE A 173 -11.10 -7.34 -5.27
C ILE A 173 -9.75 -8.08 -5.12
N PRO A 174 -9.76 -9.35 -4.66
CA PRO A 174 -8.57 -10.18 -4.74
C PRO A 174 -8.18 -10.31 -6.20
N THR A 175 -6.91 -10.11 -6.53
CA THR A 175 -6.47 -10.39 -7.90
C THR A 175 -6.44 -11.90 -8.09
N MET A 176 -7.49 -12.48 -8.68
CA MET A 176 -7.45 -13.82 -9.23
C MET A 176 -6.98 -13.71 -10.68
N GLU A 177 -5.83 -14.30 -11.01
CA GLU A 177 -5.40 -14.35 -12.42
C GLU A 177 -6.33 -15.27 -13.23
N PRO A 178 -6.59 -14.93 -14.51
CA PRO A 178 -7.27 -15.85 -15.41
C PRO A 178 -6.39 -17.09 -15.63
N ARG A 179 -7.01 -18.26 -15.51
CA ARG A 179 -6.39 -19.59 -15.70
C ARG A 179 -5.86 -19.79 -17.11
#